data_AF-A0A1E3U7M6-F1
#
_entry.id   AF-A0A1E3U7M6-F1
#
_cell.length_a   1.000
_cell.length_b   1.000
_cell.length_c   1.000
_cell.angle_alpha   90.00
_cell.angle_beta   90.00
_cell.angle_gamma   90.00
#
_symmetry.space_group_name_H-M   'P 1'
#
loop_
_entity.id
_entity.type
_entity.pdbx_description
1 polymer ?
#
loop_
_entity_poly.entity_id
_entity_poly.type
_entity_poly.pdbx_seq_one_letter_code
_entity_poly.pdbx_strand_id
1 'polypeptide(L)'
;MVESIIYTVQEGDTLWKVAEKYFGSGIYWEQIYQDNLTTISNPDRIYAGQVIVINLTSINNQEEERDPNLTYYTVKPGDSLWRIALQFYGNGRYWRKINQANDNIPDPKYIYEGQVIIIPDI
;
A
#
# COMPACT_ATOMS: atom_id res chain seq x y z
N MET A 1 22.79 -5.47 -4.45
CA MET A 1 22.22 -6.11 -5.67
C MET A 1 20.72 -5.93 -5.58
N VAL A 2 20.05 -5.58 -6.68
CA VAL A 2 18.58 -5.57 -6.74
C VAL A 2 18.13 -7.02 -6.77
N GLU A 3 17.37 -7.45 -5.78
CA GLU A 3 16.82 -8.80 -5.73
C GLU A 3 15.47 -8.82 -6.43
N SER A 4 15.30 -9.68 -7.45
CA SER A 4 14.05 -9.78 -8.19
C SER A 4 13.71 -11.23 -8.51
N ILE A 5 12.40 -11.51 -8.58
CA ILE A 5 11.84 -12.81 -8.94
C ILE A 5 11.07 -12.66 -10.24
N ILE A 6 11.29 -13.57 -11.18
CA ILE A 6 10.43 -13.73 -12.36
C ILE A 6 9.28 -14.65 -11.98
N TYR A 7 8.07 -14.11 -11.97
CA TYR A 7 6.87 -14.83 -11.57
C TYR A 7 5.95 -15.07 -12.77
N THR A 8 5.49 -16.32 -12.94
CA THR A 8 4.42 -16.63 -13.89
C THR A 8 3.10 -16.63 -13.15
N VAL A 9 2.20 -15.72 -13.53
CA VAL A 9 0.86 -15.57 -12.96
C VAL A 9 0.09 -16.89 -13.08
N GLN A 10 -0.56 -17.29 -11.99
CA GLN A 10 -1.37 -18.50 -11.90
C GLN A 10 -2.86 -18.18 -12.02
N GLU A 11 -3.68 -19.20 -12.26
CA GLU A 11 -5.14 -19.03 -12.27
C GLU A 11 -5.64 -18.54 -10.89
N GLY A 12 -6.42 -17.46 -10.89
CA GLY A 12 -6.98 -16.86 -9.66
C GLY A 12 -6.06 -15.87 -8.92
N ASP A 13 -4.88 -15.59 -9.47
CA ASP A 13 -3.99 -14.56 -8.96
C ASP A 13 -4.57 -13.15 -9.16
N THR A 14 -4.20 -12.27 -8.23
CA THR A 14 -4.35 -10.81 -8.33
C THR A 14 -3.03 -10.20 -7.92
N LEU A 15 -2.75 -8.96 -8.32
CA LEU A 15 -1.55 -8.27 -7.86
C LEU A 15 -1.49 -8.16 -6.32
N TRP A 16 -2.66 -8.04 -5.67
CA TRP A 16 -2.79 -8.11 -4.21
C TRP A 16 -2.24 -9.41 -3.62
N LYS A 17 -2.76 -10.57 -4.07
CA LYS A 17 -2.31 -11.88 -3.57
C LYS A 17 -0.84 -12.15 -3.84
N VAL A 18 -0.35 -11.69 -5.00
CA VAL A 18 1.07 -11.80 -5.34
C VAL A 18 1.89 -10.93 -4.39
N ALA A 19 1.45 -9.71 -4.11
CA ALA A 19 2.11 -8.83 -3.14
C ALA A 19 2.10 -9.41 -1.72
N GLU A 20 0.98 -9.94 -1.24
CA GLU A 20 0.91 -10.65 0.05
C GLU A 20 1.93 -11.77 0.14
N LYS A 21 2.06 -12.56 -0.93
CA LYS A 21 2.97 -13.70 -0.99
C LYS A 21 4.44 -13.31 -0.90
N TYR A 22 4.85 -12.23 -1.58
CA TYR A 22 6.26 -11.88 -1.72
C TYR A 22 6.74 -10.75 -0.80
N PHE A 23 5.83 -9.86 -0.39
CA PHE A 23 6.13 -8.72 0.49
C PHE A 23 5.44 -8.82 1.86
N GLY A 24 4.62 -9.85 2.08
CA GLY A 24 3.88 -10.03 3.32
C GLY A 24 2.64 -9.13 3.45
N SER A 25 2.41 -8.21 2.51
CA SER A 25 1.22 -7.36 2.49
C SER A 25 0.77 -7.08 1.05
N GLY A 26 -0.54 -7.15 0.82
CA GLY A 26 -1.15 -6.91 -0.48
C GLY A 26 -1.08 -5.46 -0.93
N ILE A 27 -0.81 -4.53 -0.02
CA ILE A 27 -0.72 -3.10 -0.36
C ILE A 27 0.40 -2.78 -1.35
N TYR A 28 1.41 -3.64 -1.43
CA TYR A 28 2.51 -3.50 -2.38
C TYR A 28 2.12 -3.93 -3.81
N TRP A 29 0.84 -4.19 -4.08
CA TRP A 29 0.34 -4.49 -5.43
C TRP A 29 0.66 -3.36 -6.42
N GLU A 30 0.58 -2.10 -5.98
CA GLU A 30 0.90 -0.95 -6.83
C GLU A 30 2.37 -0.97 -7.25
N GLN A 31 3.26 -1.35 -6.34
CA GLN A 31 4.68 -1.45 -6.66
C GLN A 31 4.94 -2.53 -7.72
N ILE A 32 4.28 -3.69 -7.61
CA ILE A 32 4.36 -4.72 -8.64
C ILE A 32 3.85 -4.16 -9.98
N TYR A 33 2.76 -3.41 -9.98
CA TYR A 33 2.24 -2.79 -11.20
C TYR A 33 3.24 -1.81 -11.81
N GLN A 34 3.83 -0.91 -11.01
CA GLN A 34 4.83 0.06 -11.46
C GLN A 34 6.07 -0.62 -12.05
N ASP A 35 6.52 -1.72 -11.46
CA ASP A 35 7.66 -2.49 -11.95
C ASP A 35 7.36 -3.22 -13.27
N ASN A 36 6.09 -3.29 -13.69
CA ASN A 36 5.61 -4.05 -14.84
C ASN A 36 4.74 -3.25 -15.81
N LEU A 37 4.84 -1.92 -15.86
CA LEU A 37 4.02 -1.08 -16.75
C LEU A 37 4.12 -1.44 -18.24
N THR A 38 5.22 -2.06 -18.66
CA THR A 38 5.42 -2.54 -20.04
C THR A 38 4.64 -3.83 -20.33
N THR A 39 4.30 -4.60 -19.30
CA THR A 39 3.65 -5.92 -19.41
C THR A 39 2.19 -5.88 -18.95
N ILE A 40 1.87 -5.06 -17.96
CA ILE A 40 0.53 -4.93 -17.37
C ILE A 40 -0.03 -3.58 -17.79
N SER A 41 -1.09 -3.58 -18.59
CA SER A 41 -1.77 -2.33 -19.00
C SER A 41 -2.90 -1.93 -18.07
N ASN A 42 -3.44 -2.87 -17.28
CA ASN A 42 -4.48 -2.62 -16.29
C ASN A 42 -4.18 -3.48 -15.05
N PRO A 43 -3.99 -2.89 -13.86
CA PRO A 43 -3.61 -3.62 -12.66
C PRO A 43 -4.68 -4.61 -12.17
N ASP A 44 -5.95 -4.38 -12.51
CA ASP A 44 -7.07 -5.28 -12.18
C ASP A 44 -7.16 -6.48 -13.13
N ARG A 45 -6.28 -6.55 -14.15
CA ARG A 45 -6.33 -7.57 -15.21
C ARG A 45 -4.95 -8.16 -15.47
N ILE A 46 -4.62 -9.20 -14.72
CA ILE A 46 -3.50 -10.10 -15.00
C ILE A 46 -4.03 -11.47 -15.44
N TYR A 47 -3.31 -12.16 -16.31
CA TYR A 47 -3.76 -13.42 -16.90
C TYR A 47 -2.83 -14.58 -16.53
N ALA A 48 -3.39 -15.77 -16.31
CA ALA A 48 -2.60 -16.97 -16.11
C ALA A 48 -1.60 -17.17 -17.26
N GLY A 49 -0.35 -17.50 -16.93
CA GLY A 49 0.75 -17.60 -17.88
C GLY A 49 1.47 -16.28 -18.19
N GLN A 50 0.94 -15.12 -17.77
CA GLN A 50 1.64 -13.84 -17.89
C GLN A 50 2.88 -13.84 -16.99
N VAL A 51 4.00 -13.36 -17.52
CA VAL A 51 5.27 -13.29 -16.78
C VAL A 51 5.48 -11.86 -16.28
N ILE A 52 5.65 -11.69 -14.97
CA ILE A 52 5.86 -10.40 -14.31
C ILE A 52 7.12 -10.44 -13.43
N VAL A 53 7.72 -9.29 -13.20
CA VAL A 53 8.89 -9.10 -12.33
C VAL A 53 8.42 -8.67 -10.94
N ILE A 54 8.88 -9.35 -9.90
CA ILE A 54 8.68 -8.93 -8.51
C ILE A 54 10.02 -8.40 -7.99
N ASN A 55 10.16 -7.09 -7.87
CA ASN A 55 11.38 -6.48 -7.34
C ASN A 55 11.30 -6.40 -5.81
N LEU A 56 12.04 -7.27 -5.12
CA LEU A 56 12.02 -7.39 -3.67
C LEU A 56 12.64 -6.20 -2.95
N THR A 57 13.43 -5.38 -3.66
CA THR A 57 14.07 -4.20 -3.08
C THR A 57 13.23 -2.93 -3.20
N SER A 58 12.16 -2.93 -3.98
CA SER A 58 11.33 -1.73 -4.21
C SER A 58 10.61 -1.21 -2.96
N ILE A 59 10.32 -2.08 -1.98
CA ILE A 59 9.55 -1.68 -0.78
C ILE A 59 10.41 -1.07 0.32
N ASN A 60 11.72 -1.38 0.36
CA ASN A 60 12.61 -0.91 1.43
C ASN A 60 12.98 0.56 1.27
N ASN A 61 12.99 1.06 0.03
CA ASN A 61 13.38 2.45 -0.25
C ASN A 61 12.34 3.47 0.27
N GLN A 62 11.09 3.07 0.50
CA GLN A 62 10.03 3.99 0.97
C GLN A 62 10.13 4.34 2.46
N GLU A 63 10.85 3.56 3.27
CA GLU A 63 11.08 3.90 4.67
C GLU A 63 12.21 4.93 4.84
N GLU A 64 13.21 4.92 3.94
CA GLU A 64 14.35 5.84 3.98
C GLU A 64 13.99 7.27 3.56
N GLU A 65 12.92 7.47 2.78
CA GLU A 65 12.48 8.79 2.29
C GLU A 65 11.48 9.51 3.21
N ARG A 66 11.11 8.94 4.36
CA ARG A 66 10.11 9.55 5.24
C ARG A 66 10.65 10.82 5.90
N ASP A 67 9.89 11.91 5.81
CA ASP A 67 10.18 13.15 6.56
C ASP A 67 10.14 12.85 8.07
N PRO A 68 11.27 13.02 8.79
CA PRO A 68 11.35 12.72 10.22
C PRO A 68 10.48 13.62 11.09
N ASN A 69 9.95 14.73 10.56
CA ASN A 69 9.07 15.64 11.29
C ASN A 69 7.59 15.25 11.19
N LEU A 70 7.24 14.22 10.41
CA LEU A 70 5.87 13.74 10.30
C LEU A 70 5.63 12.53 11.21
N THR A 71 4.43 12.44 11.76
CA THR A 71 3.97 11.24 12.45
C THR A 71 3.38 10.27 11.44
N TYR A 72 3.88 9.03 11.44
CA TYR A 72 3.37 7.95 10.61
C TYR A 72 2.65 6.91 11.47
N TYR A 73 1.58 6.35 10.93
CA TYR A 73 0.82 5.28 11.56
C TYR A 73 0.59 4.13 10.59
N THR A 74 0.92 2.91 11.02
CA THR A 74 0.58 1.68 10.30
C THR A 74 -0.82 1.25 10.70
N VAL A 75 -1.73 1.23 9.73
CA VAL A 75 -3.12 0.80 9.86
C VAL A 75 -3.18 -0.65 10.33
N LYS A 76 -4.00 -0.91 11.34
CA LYS A 76 -4.18 -2.22 11.98
C LYS A 76 -5.51 -2.87 11.58
N PRO A 77 -5.68 -4.19 11.80
CA PRO A 77 -6.97 -4.85 11.60
C PRO A 77 -8.12 -4.11 12.30
N GLY A 78 -9.16 -3.76 11.55
CA GLY A 78 -10.37 -3.12 12.07
C GLY A 78 -10.29 -1.60 12.28
N ASP A 79 -9.18 -0.98 11.88
CA ASP A 79 -9.06 0.48 11.89
C ASP A 79 -10.02 1.16 10.89
N SER A 80 -10.33 2.41 11.19
CA SER A 80 -10.98 3.36 10.29
C SER A 80 -10.38 4.73 10.56
N LEU A 81 -10.41 5.65 9.59
CA LEU A 81 -9.92 7.01 9.83
C LEU A 81 -10.61 7.69 11.03
N TRP A 82 -11.86 7.35 11.32
CA TRP A 82 -12.57 7.80 12.52
C TRP A 82 -11.95 7.28 13.82
N ARG A 83 -11.68 5.98 13.90
CA ARG A 83 -11.06 5.35 15.09
C ARG A 83 -9.65 5.86 15.31
N ILE A 84 -8.88 6.02 14.22
CA ILE A 84 -7.53 6.58 14.27
C ILE A 84 -7.60 8.04 14.75
N ALA A 85 -8.49 8.87 14.19
CA ALA A 85 -8.65 10.25 14.66
C ALA A 85 -9.10 10.34 16.13
N LEU A 86 -9.98 9.43 16.57
CA LEU A 86 -10.36 9.35 17.98
C LEU A 86 -9.18 8.99 18.87
N GLN A 87 -8.30 8.08 18.44
CA GLN A 87 -7.11 7.66 19.17
C GLN A 87 -6.08 8.79 19.29
N PHE A 88 -5.77 9.48 18.18
CA PHE A 88 -4.69 10.48 18.15
C PHE A 88 -5.13 11.87 18.61
N TYR A 89 -6.38 12.25 18.37
CA TYR A 89 -6.89 13.60 18.65
C TYR A 89 -7.96 13.64 19.74
N GLY A 90 -8.36 12.49 20.29
CA GLY A 90 -9.48 12.40 21.22
C GLY A 90 -10.86 12.67 20.59
N ASN A 91 -10.93 12.88 19.26
CA ASN A 91 -12.16 13.19 18.57
C ASN A 91 -12.16 12.68 17.12
N GLY A 92 -13.02 11.69 16.85
CA GLY A 92 -13.12 11.06 15.53
C GLY A 92 -13.55 12.02 14.40
N ARG A 93 -14.10 13.20 14.71
CA ARG A 93 -14.46 14.21 13.69
C ARG A 93 -13.26 14.74 12.91
N TYR A 94 -12.04 14.58 13.42
CA TYR A 94 -10.81 14.97 12.74
C TYR A 94 -10.36 13.96 11.66
N TRP A 95 -11.12 12.89 11.39
CA TRP A 95 -10.79 11.92 10.33
C TRP A 95 -10.52 12.58 8.97
N ARG A 96 -11.19 13.69 8.66
CA ARG A 96 -10.98 14.44 7.41
C ARG A 96 -9.59 15.07 7.32
N LYS A 97 -8.98 15.44 8.45
CA LYS A 97 -7.61 15.97 8.49
C LYS A 97 -6.60 14.88 8.13
N ILE A 98 -6.80 13.67 8.64
CA ILE A 98 -6.01 12.50 8.24
C ILE A 98 -6.18 12.24 6.74
N ASN A 99 -7.42 12.19 6.23
CA ASN A 99 -7.64 11.96 4.80
C ASN A 99 -6.98 13.03 3.90
N GLN A 100 -7.04 14.31 4.30
CA GLN A 100 -6.42 15.41 3.55
C GLN A 100 -4.89 15.39 3.56
N ALA A 101 -4.26 14.77 4.55
CA ALA A 101 -2.81 14.63 4.59
C ALA A 101 -2.32 13.42 3.77
N ASN A 102 -3.23 12.57 3.30
CA ASN A 102 -2.92 11.33 2.59
C ASN A 102 -3.67 11.31 1.26
N ASP A 103 -3.24 12.15 0.32
CA ASP A 103 -3.88 12.31 -1.00
C ASP A 103 -3.92 11.01 -1.84
N ASN A 104 -3.10 10.03 -1.46
CA ASN A 104 -3.09 8.66 -1.99
C ASN A 104 -4.21 7.76 -1.42
N ILE A 105 -5.14 8.30 -0.64
CA ILE A 105 -6.35 7.61 -0.16
C ILE A 105 -7.57 8.29 -0.81
N PRO A 106 -7.94 7.91 -2.06
CA PRO A 106 -9.00 8.59 -2.80
C PRO A 106 -10.38 8.41 -2.17
N ASP A 107 -10.63 7.26 -1.55
CA ASP A 107 -11.83 6.99 -0.77
C ASP A 107 -11.44 6.68 0.69
N PRO A 108 -11.89 7.48 1.67
CA PRO A 108 -11.57 7.31 3.09
C PRO A 108 -12.07 5.98 3.70
N LYS A 109 -12.93 5.24 2.99
CA LYS A 109 -13.36 3.89 3.38
C LYS A 109 -12.31 2.82 3.10
N TYR A 110 -11.38 3.07 2.18
CA TYR A 110 -10.38 2.09 1.74
C TYR A 110 -9.01 2.42 2.34
N ILE A 111 -8.91 2.24 3.65
CA ILE A 111 -7.60 2.03 4.28
C ILE A 111 -7.41 0.53 4.49
N TYR A 112 -6.20 0.05 4.24
CA TYR A 112 -5.87 -1.37 4.32
C TYR A 112 -4.94 -1.65 5.49
N GLU A 113 -5.03 -2.84 6.06
CA GLU A 113 -4.06 -3.30 7.06
C GLU A 113 -2.63 -3.22 6.50
N GLY A 114 -1.70 -2.75 7.32
CA GLY A 114 -0.30 -2.53 6.92
C GLY A 114 -0.05 -1.24 6.15
N GLN A 115 -1.11 -0.52 5.74
CA GLN A 115 -0.96 0.79 5.13
C GLN A 115 -0.35 1.78 6.09
N VAL A 116 0.71 2.47 5.65
CA VAL A 116 1.29 3.57 6.42
C VAL A 116 0.66 4.88 5.97
N ILE A 117 0.13 5.64 6.92
CA ILE A 117 -0.52 6.93 6.69
C ILE A 117 0.10 8.01 7.57
N ILE A 118 0.07 9.26 7.11
CA ILE A 118 0.47 10.44 7.86
C ILE A 118 -0.64 10.81 8.84
N ILE A 119 -0.27 11.05 10.09
CA ILE A 119 -1.13 11.64 11.12
C ILE A 119 -0.67 13.09 11.32
N PRO A 120 -1.36 14.09 10.73
CA PRO A 120 -0.93 15.49 10.85
C PRO A 120 -1.20 16.03 12.26
N ASP A 121 -0.40 17.01 12.69
CA ASP A 121 -0.77 17.84 13.84
C ASP A 121 -1.97 18.73 13.47
N ILE A 122 -2.86 19.01 14.43
CA ILE A 122 -4.12 19.76 14.22
C ILE A 122 -4.25 21.00 15.10
#